data_AF-A0A7V7F3U0-F1
#
_entry.id   AF-A0A7V7F3U0-F1
#
_cell.length_a   1.000
_cell.length_b   1.000
_cell.length_c   1.000
_cell.angle_alpha   90.00
_cell.angle_beta   90.00
_cell.angle_gamma   90.00
#
_symmetry.space_group_name_H-M   'P 1'
#
loop_
_entity.id
_entity.type
_entity.pdbx_description
1 polymer ?
#
loop_
_entity_poly.entity_id
_entity_poly.type
_entity_poly.pdbx_seq_one_letter_code
_entity_poly.pdbx_strand_id
1 'polypeptide(L)'
;MRIAVVSTDGINVDEHFGKASRFLIYELTGTGVTLIEQREVQPYSDNVADHSFNPDRFACLKAVLADCARVYVAKVGERPAEELGKAGIEPVVYQGPIAAIS
;
A
#
# COMPACT_ATOMS: atom_id res chain seq x y z
N MET A 1 0.15 -10.77 11.69
CA MET A 1 -0.58 -10.40 10.46
C MET A 1 0.32 -9.56 9.58
N ARG A 2 0.48 -9.87 8.28
CA ARG A 2 1.26 -9.00 7.39
C ARG A 2 0.47 -7.78 6.93
N ILE A 3 1.12 -6.62 6.97
CA ILE A 3 0.59 -5.35 6.47
C ILE A 3 1.61 -4.73 5.52
N ALA A 4 1.12 -4.04 4.50
CA ALA A 4 1.93 -3.21 3.63
C ALA A 4 1.79 -1.75 4.02
N VAL A 5 2.86 -0.98 3.87
CA VAL A 5 2.89 0.45 4.16
C VAL A 5 3.51 1.19 2.98
N VAL A 6 2.87 2.28 2.57
CA VAL A 6 3.40 3.21 1.57
C VAL A 6 4.08 4.37 2.29
N SER A 7 5.38 4.52 2.09
CA SER A 7 6.21 5.50 2.79
C SER A 7 7.42 5.95 1.95
N THR A 8 7.65 7.26 1.87
CA THR A 8 8.82 7.84 1.20
C THR A 8 10.07 7.87 2.09
N ASP A 9 9.89 8.00 3.41
CA ASP A 9 10.98 8.15 4.39
C ASP A 9 11.26 6.87 5.19
N GLY A 10 10.36 5.88 5.15
CA GLY A 10 10.43 4.66 5.96
C GLY A 10 10.05 4.83 7.43
N ILE A 11 9.51 6.00 7.80
CA ILE A 11 9.18 6.41 9.16
C ILE A 11 7.69 6.73 9.27
N ASN A 12 7.11 7.38 8.26
CA ASN A 12 5.74 7.85 8.24
C ASN A 12 4.97 7.26 7.06
N VAL A 13 3.67 7.05 7.26
CA VAL A 13 2.74 6.86 6.14
C VAL A 13 2.42 8.23 5.56
N ASP A 14 3.00 8.53 4.41
CA ASP A 14 3.05 9.88 3.85
C ASP A 14 2.68 9.94 2.36
N GLU A 15 2.53 8.80 1.68
CA GLU A 15 2.39 8.76 0.22
C GLU A 15 1.14 8.01 -0.26
N HIS A 16 0.69 8.43 -1.45
CA HIS A 16 -0.48 7.89 -2.12
C HIS A 16 -0.20 6.50 -2.70
N PHE A 17 -1.20 5.61 -2.66
CA PHE A 17 -1.10 4.28 -3.27
C PHE A 17 -0.64 4.33 -4.74
N GLY A 18 -1.20 5.26 -5.52
CA GLY A 18 -0.87 5.38 -6.94
C GLY A 18 0.57 5.82 -7.23
N LYS A 19 1.22 6.49 -6.28
CA LYS A 19 2.60 7.00 -6.40
C LYS A 19 3.63 6.09 -5.76
N ALA A 20 3.20 5.04 -5.06
CA ALA A 20 4.08 4.12 -4.38
C ALA A 20 5.09 3.52 -5.37
N SER A 21 6.38 3.70 -5.09
CA SER A 21 7.49 3.02 -5.77
C SER A 21 7.97 1.79 -4.98
N ARG A 22 7.48 1.61 -3.75
CA ARG A 22 7.75 0.46 -2.89
C ARG A 22 6.63 0.28 -1.87
N PHE A 23 6.50 -0.95 -1.40
CA PHE A 23 5.75 -1.29 -0.19
C PHE A 23 6.72 -1.81 0.87
N LEU A 24 6.63 -1.24 2.06
CA LEU A 24 7.30 -1.76 3.24
C LEU A 24 6.37 -2.78 3.89
N ILE A 25 6.83 -4.03 3.98
CA ILE A 25 6.03 -5.13 4.51
C ILE A 25 6.40 -5.34 5.97
N TYR A 26 5.42 -5.14 6.84
CA TYR A 26 5.56 -5.32 8.27
C TYR A 26 4.77 -6.52 8.75
N GLU A 27 5.29 -7.19 9.77
CA GLU A 27 4.52 -8.10 10.62
C GLU A 27 3.90 -7.28 11.76
N LEU A 28 2.58 -7.20 11.79
CA LEU A 28 1.80 -6.62 12.87
C LEU A 28 1.44 -7.70 13.90
N THR A 29 1.83 -7.42 15.15
CA THR A 29 1.60 -8.25 16.34
C THR A 29 0.88 -7.42 17.40
N GLY A 30 0.41 -8.06 18.48
CA GLY A 30 -0.22 -7.33 19.60
C GLY A 30 0.71 -6.36 20.34
N THR A 31 2.02 -6.36 20.02
CA THR A 31 3.03 -5.47 20.61
C THR A 31 3.55 -4.40 19.65
N GLY A 32 3.04 -4.36 18.40
CA GLY A 32 3.43 -3.39 17.38
C GLY A 32 3.88 -4.03 16.07
N VAL A 33 4.62 -3.25 15.26
CA VAL A 33 5.03 -3.61 13.90
C VAL A 33 6.53 -3.88 13.79
N THR A 34 6.91 -4.89 13.00
CA THR A 34 8.32 -5.20 12.67
C THR A 34 8.51 -5.28 11.16
N LEU A 35 9.47 -4.55 10.61
CA LEU A 35 9.76 -4.59 9.17
C LEU A 35 10.34 -5.97 8.80
N ILE A 36 9.74 -6.62 7.80
CA ILE A 36 10.16 -7.94 7.32
C ILE A 36 10.88 -7.83 5.99
N GLU A 37 10.36 -7.03 5.07
CA GLU A 37 10.93 -6.86 3.73
C GLU A 37 10.44 -5.56 3.06
N GLN A 38 11.08 -5.22 1.95
CA GLN A 38 10.64 -4.15 1.06
C GLN A 38 10.38 -4.76 -0.32
N ARG A 39 9.25 -4.42 -0.93
CA ARG A 39 8.88 -4.85 -2.28
C ARG A 39 8.83 -3.63 -3.19
N GLU A 40 9.74 -3.55 -4.15
CA GLU A 40 9.77 -2.48 -5.15
C GLU A 40 8.67 -2.69 -6.19
N VAL A 41 8.06 -1.59 -6.62
CA VAL A 41 6.99 -1.60 -7.61
C VAL A 41 7.12 -0.41 -8.55
N GLN A 42 6.52 -0.51 -9.72
CA GLN A 42 6.33 0.65 -10.57
C GLN A 42 5.10 1.44 -10.09
N PRO A 43 5.19 2.78 -10.02
CA PRO A 43 4.05 3.62 -9.72
C PRO A 43 2.86 3.31 -10.64
N TYR A 44 1.70 3.23 -10.01
CA TYR A 44 0.46 2.94 -10.71
C TYR A 44 -0.09 4.17 -11.47
N SER A 45 0.13 5.38 -10.96
CA SER A 45 -0.28 6.61 -11.66
C SER A 45 0.79 7.06 -12.66
N ASP A 46 0.41 7.16 -13.94
CA ASP A 46 1.31 7.63 -15.00
C ASP A 46 1.50 9.16 -15.07
N ASN A 47 0.95 9.96 -14.15
CA ASN A 47 0.96 11.43 -14.20
C ASN A 47 0.45 12.05 -15.55
N VAL A 48 -0.10 11.24 -16.45
CA VAL A 48 -0.76 11.71 -17.67
C VAL A 48 -2.19 12.10 -17.31
N ALA A 49 -2.65 13.23 -17.84
CA ALA A 49 -3.95 13.84 -17.55
C ALA A 49 -5.18 12.95 -17.85
N ASP A 50 -4.96 11.79 -18.48
CA ASP A 50 -5.99 10.79 -18.70
C ASP A 50 -5.88 9.71 -17.60
N HIS A 51 -6.82 9.75 -16.67
CA HIS A 51 -6.95 8.86 -15.51
C HIS A 51 -7.30 7.40 -15.90
N SER A 52 -6.76 6.88 -17.00
CA SER A 52 -7.02 5.53 -17.46
C SER A 52 -6.38 4.52 -16.48
N PHE A 53 -7.23 3.90 -15.67
CA PHE A 53 -6.86 2.77 -14.81
C PHE A 53 -6.18 1.70 -15.66
N ASN A 54 -4.90 1.43 -15.40
CA ASN A 54 -4.16 0.38 -16.09
C ASN A 54 -4.37 -0.96 -15.34
N PRO A 55 -5.17 -1.90 -15.89
CA PRO A 55 -5.53 -3.12 -15.18
C PRO A 55 -4.33 -4.04 -14.94
N ASP A 56 -3.38 -4.08 -15.87
CA ASP A 56 -2.21 -4.96 -15.78
C ASP A 56 -1.26 -4.51 -14.68
N ARG A 57 -1.02 -3.19 -14.58
CA ARG A 57 -0.22 -2.63 -13.48
C ARG A 57 -0.90 -2.86 -12.13
N PHE A 58 -2.21 -2.66 -12.07
CA PHE A 58 -2.95 -2.91 -10.85
C PHE A 58 -2.94 -4.39 -10.45
N ALA A 59 -3.02 -5.31 -11.42
CA ALA A 59 -2.89 -6.74 -11.19
C ALA A 59 -1.51 -7.10 -10.62
N CYS A 60 -0.44 -6.48 -11.13
CA CYS A 60 0.92 -6.63 -10.59
C CYS A 60 0.98 -6.15 -9.12
N LEU A 61 0.43 -4.97 -8.81
CA LEU A 61 0.36 -4.47 -7.45
C LEU A 61 -0.41 -5.40 -6.51
N LYS A 62 -1.55 -5.95 -6.96
CA LYS A 62 -2.30 -6.96 -6.18
C LYS A 62 -1.46 -8.21 -5.90
N ALA A 63 -0.72 -8.69 -6.89
CA ALA A 63 0.15 -9.86 -6.71
C ALA A 63 1.27 -9.57 -5.68
N VAL A 64 1.86 -8.37 -5.73
CA VAL A 64 2.86 -7.92 -4.76
C VAL A 64 2.28 -7.82 -3.34
N LEU A 65 0.98 -7.63 -3.18
CA LEU A 65 0.31 -7.48 -1.89
C LEU A 65 -0.51 -8.70 -1.46
N ALA A 66 -0.44 -9.81 -2.21
CA ALA A 66 -1.38 -10.93 -2.09
C ALA A 66 -1.34 -11.65 -0.72
N ASP A 67 -0.23 -11.53 0.02
CA ASP A 67 -0.07 -12.10 1.37
C ASP A 67 -0.26 -11.06 2.50
N CYS A 68 -0.64 -9.82 2.17
CA CYS A 68 -0.90 -8.75 3.12
C CYS A 68 -2.41 -8.64 3.39
N ALA A 69 -2.78 -8.54 4.66
CA ALA A 69 -4.18 -8.33 5.04
C ALA A 69 -4.61 -6.87 4.85
N ARG A 70 -3.68 -5.93 5.01
CA ARG A 70 -3.93 -4.49 4.97
C ARG A 70 -2.85 -3.75 4.20
N VAL A 71 -3.22 -2.61 3.63
CA VAL A 71 -2.27 -1.64 3.07
C VAL A 71 -2.54 -0.23 3.63
N TYR A 72 -1.55 0.33 4.33
CA TYR A 72 -1.61 1.67 4.93
C TYR A 72 -1.05 2.70 3.96
N VAL A 73 -1.86 3.73 3.69
CA VAL A 73 -1.60 4.74 2.66
C VAL A 73 -2.09 6.11 3.12
N ALA A 74 -1.42 7.18 2.68
CA ALA A 74 -1.90 8.53 2.93
C ALA A 74 -3.15 8.85 2.11
N LYS A 75 -3.28 8.25 0.91
CA LYS A 75 -4.44 8.38 0.04
C LYS A 75 -4.57 7.19 -0.90
N VAL A 76 -5.81 6.79 -1.19
CA VAL A 76 -6.16 5.83 -2.22
C VAL A 76 -7.43 6.30 -2.92
N GLY A 77 -7.53 6.07 -4.23
CA GLY A 77 -8.76 6.37 -4.99
C GLY A 77 -9.81 5.27 -4.80
N GLU A 78 -11.08 5.60 -5.05
CA GLU A 78 -12.22 4.68 -4.87
C GLU A 78 -12.03 3.36 -5.63
N ARG A 79 -11.76 3.42 -6.94
CA ARG A 79 -11.58 2.21 -7.76
C ARG A 79 -10.43 1.30 -7.30
N PRO A 80 -9.20 1.80 -7.03
CA PRO A 80 -8.15 1.01 -6.38
C PRO A 80 -8.59 0.40 -5.03
N ALA A 81 -9.32 1.14 -4.19
CA ALA A 81 -9.76 0.66 -2.89
C ALA A 81 -10.76 -0.50 -3.02
N GLU A 82 -11.73 -0.39 -3.93
CA GLU A 82 -12.69 -1.45 -4.22
C GLU A 82 -12.01 -2.71 -4.74
N GLU A 83 -11.05 -2.57 -5.66
CA GLU A 83 -10.34 -3.70 -6.25
C GLU A 83 -9.38 -4.39 -5.26
N LEU A 84 -8.80 -3.65 -4.31
CA LEU A 84 -8.07 -4.23 -3.18
C LEU A 84 -9.00 -5.01 -2.26
N GLY A 85 -10.17 -4.45 -1.94
CA GLY A 85 -11.19 -5.13 -1.12
C GLY A 85 -11.66 -6.44 -1.75
N LYS A 86 -11.88 -6.47 -3.08
CA LYS A 86 -12.20 -7.70 -3.82
C LYS A 86 -11.09 -8.75 -3.76
N ALA A 87 -9.84 -8.32 -3.56
CA ALA A 87 -8.68 -9.20 -3.39
C ALA A 87 -8.44 -9.63 -1.92
N GLY A 88 -9.30 -9.20 -0.98
CA GLY A 88 -9.14 -9.50 0.44
C GLY A 88 -8.10 -8.62 1.16
N ILE A 89 -7.67 -7.52 0.53
CA ILE A 89 -6.70 -6.57 1.08
C ILE A 89 -7.46 -5.32 1.51
N GLU A 90 -7.43 -4.99 2.79
CA GLU A 90 -8.11 -3.81 3.34
C GLU A 90 -7.21 -2.55 3.19
N PRO A 91 -7.61 -1.55 2.38
CA PRO A 91 -6.92 -0.27 2.35
C PRO A 91 -7.26 0.55 3.58
N VAL A 92 -6.23 1.00 4.31
CA VAL A 92 -6.37 1.84 5.51
C VAL A 92 -5.79 3.22 5.22
N VAL A 93 -6.64 4.24 5.21
CA VAL A 93 -6.18 5.64 5.09
C VAL A 93 -5.64 6.10 6.44
N TYR A 94 -4.33 6.34 6.49
CA TYR A 94 -3.63 6.76 7.69
C TYR A 94 -2.46 7.67 7.30
N GLN A 95 -2.23 8.72 8.09
CA GLN A 95 -1.07 9.59 7.98
C GLN A 95 -0.42 9.73 9.36
N GLY A 96 0.87 9.43 9.44
CA GLY A 96 1.60 9.50 10.70
C GLY A 96 2.65 8.39 10.88
N PRO A 97 3.21 8.26 12.09
CA PRO A 97 4.31 7.34 12.35
C PRO A 97 3.92 5.88 12.17
N ILE A 98 4.72 5.11 11.43
CA ILE A 98 4.51 3.68 11.22
C ILE A 98 4.54 2.92 12.55
N ALA A 99 5.40 3.34 13.48
CA ALA A 99 5.51 2.74 14.81
C ALA A 99 4.24 2.89 15.67
N ALA A 100 3.30 3.76 15.30
CA ALA A 100 2.03 3.94 16.00
C ALA A 100 0.91 3.02 15.47
N ILE A 101 1.19 2.17 14.46
CA ILE A 101 0.25 1.18 13.96
C ILE A 101 0.16 0.01 14.95
N SER A 102 -1.06 -0.31 15.39
CA SER A 102 -1.39 -1.39 16.33
C SER A 102 -2.65 -2.13 15.93
#